data_AF-A0A0C9U9R6-F1
#
_entry.id   AF-A0A0C9U9R6-F1
#
_cell.length_a   1.000
_cell.length_b   1.000
_cell.length_c   1.000
_cell.angle_alpha   90.00
_cell.angle_beta   90.00
_cell.angle_gamma   90.00
#
_symmetry.space_group_name_H-M   'P 1'
#
loop_
_entity.id
_entity.type
_entity.pdbx_description
1 polymer ?
#
loop_
_entity_poly.entity_id
_entity_poly.type
_entity_poly.pdbx_seq_one_letter_code
_entity_poly.pdbx_strand_id
1 'polypeptide(L)'
;MTGSSLFLNAPDSRLGILTPAPSCGGVSIPFSSPSCSSGRLFPLQSCLATTTDDDSFKAKFVAVLSVDGMHNKAALKIADIIFGDRLVEMGFGNPLTDPAVPDIIVQPELGTIYTTSHKKIAEHGGLSVDDRHIACFASNPGLKKTTFGTKVQTTQIAPVILKMLGLDPNSLQGVRAEGTKPLPGF
;
A
#
# COMPACT_ATOMS: atom_id res chain seq x y z
N MET A 1 -38.03 0.99 14.50
CA MET A 1 -36.59 1.30 14.35
C MET A 1 -35.82 0.21 15.07
N THR A 2 -35.46 -0.85 14.37
CA THR A 2 -34.84 -2.06 14.93
C THR A 2 -33.34 -2.03 14.61
N GLY A 3 -32.53 -1.71 15.60
CA GLY A 3 -31.07 -1.79 15.51
C GLY A 3 -30.61 -3.24 15.61
N SER A 4 -29.81 -3.69 14.64
CA SER A 4 -29.12 -4.98 14.72
C SER A 4 -27.68 -4.70 15.12
N SER A 5 -27.34 -4.97 16.38
CA SER A 5 -25.96 -4.98 16.88
C SER A 5 -25.34 -6.33 16.53
N LEU A 6 -24.32 -6.36 15.68
CA LEU A 6 -23.55 -7.56 15.39
C LEU A 6 -22.47 -7.73 16.47
N PHE A 7 -22.74 -8.53 17.49
CA PHE A 7 -21.75 -8.98 18.48
C PHE A 7 -21.05 -10.23 17.94
N LEU A 8 -19.76 -10.13 17.62
CA LEU A 8 -18.91 -11.30 17.43
C LEU A 8 -18.24 -11.63 18.77
N ASN A 9 -18.85 -12.55 19.51
CA ASN A 9 -18.19 -13.22 20.64
C ASN A 9 -17.08 -14.13 20.08
N ALA A 10 -15.82 -13.84 20.42
CA ALA A 10 -14.70 -14.76 20.28
C ALA A 10 -14.04 -14.95 21.66
N PRO A 11 -13.62 -16.17 22.02
CA PRO A 11 -13.09 -16.46 23.33
C PRO A 11 -11.68 -15.89 23.48
N ASP A 12 -11.56 -14.99 24.45
CA ASP A 12 -10.38 -14.69 25.27
C ASP A 12 -9.00 -14.71 24.58
N SER A 13 -8.51 -13.53 24.17
CA SER A 13 -7.46 -12.82 24.93
C SER A 13 -6.95 -11.56 24.17
N ARG A 14 -7.03 -10.42 24.86
CA ARG A 14 -6.32 -9.14 24.60
C ARG A 14 -6.69 -8.29 23.37
N LEU A 15 -7.98 -8.16 23.04
CA LEU A 15 -8.45 -6.94 22.35
C LEU A 15 -8.78 -5.84 23.39
N GLY A 16 -7.98 -4.77 23.41
CA GLY A 16 -8.31 -3.56 24.16
C GLY A 16 -9.49 -2.85 23.51
N ILE A 17 -10.67 -2.96 24.13
CA ILE A 17 -11.89 -2.24 23.74
C ILE A 17 -11.78 -0.81 24.30
N LEU A 18 -11.54 0.18 23.45
CA LEU A 18 -11.85 1.57 23.77
C LEU A 18 -13.25 1.86 23.24
N THR A 19 -14.22 1.87 24.16
CA THR A 19 -15.60 2.25 23.87
C THR A 19 -15.67 3.71 23.42
N PRO A 20 -16.43 4.05 22.36
CA PRO A 20 -16.55 5.43 21.90
C PRO A 20 -17.39 6.28 22.84
N ALA A 21 -16.96 7.52 23.08
CA ALA A 21 -17.80 8.58 23.62
C ALA A 21 -18.87 8.98 22.56
N PRO A 22 -20.07 9.42 22.98
CA PRO A 22 -21.19 9.58 22.08
C PRO A 22 -21.09 10.91 21.33
N SER A 23 -20.70 10.88 20.07
CA SER A 23 -21.22 11.69 18.96
C SER A 23 -20.26 11.62 17.78
N CYS A 24 -20.84 11.60 16.57
CA CYS A 24 -20.20 11.42 15.27
C CYS A 24 -19.97 9.93 14.91
N GLY A 25 -20.81 9.42 14.01
CA GLY A 25 -20.83 8.03 13.54
C GLY A 25 -19.59 7.65 12.74
N GLY A 26 -18.52 7.28 13.44
CA GLY A 26 -17.35 6.63 12.87
C GLY A 26 -17.53 5.12 12.84
N VAL A 27 -17.40 4.52 11.65
CA VAL A 27 -17.23 3.06 11.52
C VAL A 27 -15.80 2.72 11.94
N SER A 28 -15.67 1.89 12.97
CA SER A 28 -14.38 1.42 13.50
C SER A 28 -14.02 0.12 12.80
N ILE A 29 -12.94 0.10 12.03
CA ILE A 29 -12.38 -1.12 11.44
C ILE A 29 -11.21 -1.55 12.32
N PRO A 30 -11.17 -2.79 12.86
CA PRO A 30 -10.06 -3.23 13.70
C PRO A 30 -8.75 -3.22 12.89
N PHE A 31 -7.77 -2.48 13.39
CA PHE A 31 -6.45 -2.32 12.79
C PHE A 31 -5.43 -3.17 13.56
N SER A 32 -4.84 -4.15 12.88
CA SER A 32 -3.65 -4.85 13.33
C SER A 32 -2.50 -4.39 12.46
N SER A 33 -1.71 -3.42 12.92
CA SER A 33 -0.41 -3.13 12.31
C SER A 33 0.55 -4.27 12.62
N PRO A 34 1.04 -5.05 11.63
CA PRO A 34 2.13 -5.97 11.89
C PRO A 34 3.36 -5.15 12.31
N SER A 35 3.94 -5.50 13.46
CA SER A 35 5.14 -4.85 13.98
C SER A 35 6.28 -5.01 12.98
N CYS A 36 6.73 -3.87 12.43
CA CYS A 36 7.85 -3.77 11.51
C CYS A 36 9.14 -4.24 12.20
N SER A 37 9.60 -5.46 11.90
CA SER A 37 10.87 -5.98 12.42
C SER A 37 11.78 -6.61 11.35
N SER A 38 11.49 -6.46 10.05
CA SER A 38 12.37 -6.99 9.00
C SER A 38 12.30 -6.20 7.70
N GLY A 39 13.07 -5.11 7.63
CA GLY A 39 13.90 -4.76 6.47
C GLY A 39 13.30 -4.52 5.07
N ARG A 40 11.99 -4.44 4.86
CA ARG A 40 11.42 -4.04 3.55
C ARG A 40 10.24 -3.08 3.72
N LEU A 41 10.40 -1.89 3.13
CA LEU A 41 9.46 -0.77 3.19
C LEU A 41 8.35 -1.00 2.15
N PHE A 42 7.13 -1.30 2.59
CA PHE A 42 5.93 -1.09 1.78
C PHE A 42 5.32 0.25 2.22
N PRO A 43 5.50 1.36 1.46
CA PRO A 43 4.97 2.65 1.84
C PRO A 43 3.54 2.79 1.29
N LEU A 44 2.63 1.91 1.71
CA LEU A 44 1.21 2.05 1.39
C LEU A 44 0.45 2.61 2.59
N GLN A 45 0.80 3.83 3.04
CA GLN A 45 0.24 4.37 4.29
C GLN A 45 -1.18 4.94 4.14
N SER A 46 -1.59 5.39 2.95
CA SER A 46 -2.98 5.83 2.74
C SER A 46 -3.90 4.67 2.33
N CYS A 47 -3.35 3.53 1.90
CA CYS A 47 -4.13 2.32 1.67
C CYS A 47 -4.16 1.46 2.94
N LEU A 48 -5.29 0.81 3.21
CA LEU A 48 -5.36 -0.15 4.31
C LEU A 48 -4.92 -1.51 3.79
N ALA A 49 -3.83 -2.03 4.33
CA ALA A 49 -3.29 -3.34 3.99
C ALA A 49 -3.32 -4.24 5.23
N THR A 50 -3.84 -5.46 5.09
CA THR A 50 -3.92 -6.42 6.19
C THR A 50 -3.28 -7.74 5.81
N THR A 51 -2.45 -8.27 6.71
CA THR A 51 -1.90 -9.62 6.68
C THR A 51 -2.56 -10.43 7.80
N THR A 52 -3.06 -11.62 7.52
CA THR A 52 -3.54 -12.53 8.58
C THR A 52 -2.97 -13.93 8.37
N ASP A 53 -2.77 -14.71 9.42
CA ASP A 53 -2.28 -16.10 9.26
C ASP A 53 -3.41 -17.15 9.23
N ASP A 54 -4.68 -16.73 9.40
CA ASP A 54 -5.85 -17.62 9.46
C ASP A 54 -6.65 -17.57 8.15
N ASP A 55 -6.53 -18.63 7.34
CA ASP A 55 -7.21 -18.76 6.04
C ASP A 55 -8.75 -18.70 6.14
N SER A 56 -9.32 -19.13 7.28
CA SER A 56 -10.76 -19.08 7.50
C SER A 56 -11.24 -17.66 7.83
N PHE A 57 -10.40 -16.88 8.52
CA PHE A 57 -10.63 -15.46 8.74
C PHE A 57 -10.42 -14.66 7.46
N LYS A 58 -9.41 -14.97 6.64
CA LYS A 58 -9.20 -14.36 5.31
C LYS A 58 -10.43 -14.48 4.44
N ALA A 59 -10.92 -15.70 4.23
CA ALA A 59 -12.07 -15.95 3.37
C ALA A 59 -13.34 -15.24 3.88
N LYS A 60 -13.55 -15.20 5.20
CA LYS A 60 -14.69 -14.52 5.82
C LYS A 60 -14.57 -13.00 5.76
N PHE A 61 -13.39 -12.45 6.01
CA PHE A 61 -13.14 -11.00 5.98
C PHE A 61 -13.21 -10.46 4.55
N VAL A 62 -12.66 -11.19 3.57
CA VAL A 62 -12.85 -10.90 2.14
C VAL A 62 -14.32 -11.00 1.76
N ALA A 63 -15.05 -12.05 2.17
CA ALA A 63 -16.49 -12.18 1.91
C ALA A 63 -17.30 -11.03 2.52
N VAL A 64 -16.99 -10.62 3.75
CA VAL A 64 -17.65 -9.48 4.41
C VAL A 64 -17.28 -8.15 3.74
N LEU A 65 -16.02 -7.92 3.36
CA LEU A 65 -15.62 -6.71 2.61
C LEU A 65 -16.19 -6.66 1.20
N SER A 66 -16.32 -7.80 0.53
CA SER A 66 -16.90 -7.88 -0.82
C SER A 66 -18.42 -7.76 -0.81
N VAL A 67 -19.10 -8.25 0.23
CA VAL A 67 -20.56 -8.10 0.37
C VAL A 67 -20.89 -6.78 1.05
N ASP A 68 -20.48 -6.55 2.30
CA ASP A 68 -20.80 -5.33 3.06
C ASP A 68 -19.93 -4.12 2.70
N GLY A 69 -18.68 -4.34 2.30
CA GLY A 69 -17.82 -3.25 1.82
C GLY A 69 -18.21 -2.77 0.41
N MET A 70 -18.88 -3.58 -0.41
CA MET A 70 -19.55 -3.07 -1.63
C MET A 70 -20.83 -2.30 -1.31
N HIS A 71 -21.65 -2.78 -0.36
CA HIS A 71 -22.86 -2.07 0.05
C HIS A 71 -22.56 -0.73 0.76
N ASN A 72 -21.45 -0.64 1.48
CA ASN A 72 -21.01 0.57 2.20
C ASN A 72 -19.85 1.30 1.52
N LYS A 73 -19.49 0.93 0.28
CA LYS A 73 -18.35 1.49 -0.46
C LYS A 73 -18.35 3.02 -0.47
N ALA A 74 -19.52 3.60 -0.73
CA ALA A 74 -19.73 5.05 -0.76
C ALA A 74 -19.59 5.71 0.62
N ALA A 75 -20.06 5.05 1.68
CA ALA A 75 -19.97 5.55 3.05
C ALA A 75 -18.53 5.51 3.57
N LEU A 76 -17.77 4.47 3.21
CA LEU A 76 -16.38 4.27 3.61
C LEU A 76 -15.37 4.89 2.64
N LYS A 77 -15.84 5.53 1.56
CA LYS A 77 -14.99 6.18 0.56
C LYS A 77 -13.92 5.24 -0.02
N ILE A 78 -14.34 4.02 -0.35
CA ILE A 78 -13.46 3.00 -0.94
C ILE A 78 -13.51 3.13 -2.46
N ALA A 79 -12.37 3.29 -3.12
CA ALA A 79 -12.25 3.28 -4.57
C ALA A 79 -12.13 1.85 -5.13
N ASP A 80 -11.27 1.02 -4.53
CA ASP A 80 -11.03 -0.36 -4.96
C ASP A 80 -10.63 -1.25 -3.77
N ILE A 81 -10.86 -2.56 -3.91
CA ILE A 81 -10.40 -3.59 -2.99
C ILE A 81 -9.63 -4.63 -3.83
N ILE A 82 -8.32 -4.73 -3.57
CA ILE A 82 -7.39 -5.58 -4.31
C ILE A 82 -7.02 -6.76 -3.41
N PHE A 83 -7.26 -7.97 -3.87
CA PHE A 83 -7.04 -9.21 -3.11
C PHE A 83 -6.85 -10.40 -4.06
N GLY A 84 -6.39 -11.53 -3.54
CA GLY A 84 -6.20 -12.76 -4.31
C GLY A 84 -5.24 -12.58 -5.48
N ASP A 85 -5.54 -13.20 -6.63
CA ASP A 85 -4.68 -13.17 -7.82
C ASP A 85 -4.38 -11.75 -8.32
N ARG A 86 -5.30 -10.79 -8.08
CA ARG A 86 -5.08 -9.38 -8.44
C ARG A 86 -3.86 -8.78 -7.74
N LEU A 87 -3.48 -9.24 -6.55
CA LEU A 87 -2.26 -8.77 -5.87
C LEU A 87 -1.01 -9.13 -6.66
N VAL A 88 -0.96 -10.36 -7.19
CA VAL A 88 0.17 -10.87 -7.97
C VAL A 88 0.20 -10.18 -9.33
N GLU A 89 -0.95 -10.08 -10.01
CA GLU A 89 -1.08 -9.42 -11.31
C GLU A 89 -0.67 -7.94 -11.26
N MET A 90 -0.98 -7.25 -10.15
CA MET A 90 -0.62 -5.85 -9.94
C MET A 90 0.80 -5.67 -9.37
N GLY A 91 1.55 -6.76 -9.17
CA GLY A 91 2.95 -6.73 -8.75
C GLY A 91 3.19 -6.42 -7.27
N PHE A 92 2.17 -6.55 -6.41
CA PHE A 92 2.35 -6.43 -4.96
C PHE A 92 3.03 -7.65 -4.34
N GLY A 93 3.04 -8.78 -5.06
CA GLY A 93 3.61 -10.04 -4.63
C GLY A 93 2.54 -11.09 -4.30
N ASN A 94 2.95 -12.25 -3.82
CA ASN A 94 2.04 -13.33 -3.46
C ASN A 94 2.03 -13.56 -1.93
N PRO A 95 0.90 -13.29 -1.24
CA PRO A 95 0.79 -13.46 0.21
C PRO A 95 0.92 -14.91 0.68
N LEU A 96 0.72 -15.89 -0.20
CA LEU A 96 0.90 -17.31 0.13
C LEU A 96 2.38 -17.72 0.22
N THR A 97 3.28 -16.95 -0.40
CA THR A 97 4.71 -17.24 -0.44
C THR A 97 5.56 -16.23 0.30
N ASP A 98 5.05 -15.01 0.48
CA ASP A 98 5.74 -13.93 1.18
C ASP A 98 4.81 -13.31 2.23
N PRO A 99 5.08 -13.50 3.54
CA PRO A 99 4.25 -12.95 4.60
C PRO A 99 4.29 -11.41 4.69
N ALA A 100 5.24 -10.76 4.00
CA ALA A 100 5.26 -9.30 3.92
C ALA A 100 4.21 -8.73 2.96
N VAL A 101 3.65 -9.56 2.07
CA VAL A 101 2.62 -9.15 1.13
C VAL A 101 1.25 -9.23 1.83
N PRO A 102 0.44 -8.17 1.82
CA PRO A 102 -0.89 -8.19 2.42
C PRO A 102 -1.85 -9.09 1.63
N ASP A 103 -2.80 -9.70 2.34
CA ASP A 103 -3.87 -10.49 1.72
C ASP A 103 -4.92 -9.61 1.02
N ILE A 104 -5.06 -8.36 1.49
CA ILE A 104 -6.01 -7.37 0.98
C ILE A 104 -5.37 -6.00 1.03
N ILE A 105 -5.58 -5.21 -0.03
CA ILE A 105 -5.29 -3.78 -0.09
C ILE A 105 -6.59 -3.05 -0.40
N VAL A 106 -7.00 -2.16 0.49
CA VAL A 106 -8.14 -1.26 0.28
C VAL A 106 -7.62 0.09 -0.18
N GLN A 107 -8.00 0.49 -1.39
CA GLN A 107 -7.67 1.78 -1.96
C GLN A 107 -8.78 2.78 -1.64
N PRO A 108 -8.49 3.90 -0.95
CA PRO A 108 -9.48 4.95 -0.71
C PRO A 108 -9.75 5.79 -1.97
N GLU A 109 -10.89 6.50 -2.00
CA GLU A 109 -11.12 7.64 -2.90
C GLU A 109 -10.08 8.73 -2.64
N LEU A 110 -9.63 9.41 -3.69
CA LEU A 110 -8.60 10.46 -3.60
C LEU A 110 -8.99 11.52 -2.57
N GLY A 111 -8.06 11.85 -1.66
CA GLY A 111 -8.28 12.82 -0.58
C GLY A 111 -8.87 12.22 0.70
N THR A 112 -9.15 10.91 0.75
CA THR A 112 -9.58 10.23 1.98
C THR A 112 -8.38 9.66 2.73
N ILE A 113 -8.35 9.86 4.06
CA ILE A 113 -7.31 9.33 4.95
C ILE A 113 -7.98 8.44 6.00
N TYR A 114 -7.57 7.17 6.08
CA TYR A 114 -7.96 6.29 7.17
C TYR A 114 -7.01 6.49 8.36
N THR A 115 -7.45 7.26 9.36
CA THR A 115 -6.65 7.60 10.56
C THR A 115 -7.55 7.66 11.80
N THR A 116 -7.01 7.22 12.94
CA THR A 116 -7.64 7.43 14.25
C THR A 116 -7.28 8.79 14.87
N SER A 117 -6.34 9.52 14.26
CA SER A 117 -5.90 10.85 14.69
C SER A 117 -6.49 11.94 13.80
N HIS A 118 -7.15 12.91 14.41
CA HIS A 118 -7.68 14.11 13.75
C HIS A 118 -6.61 15.18 13.44
N LYS A 119 -5.35 14.97 13.82
CA LYS A 119 -4.27 15.95 13.61
C LYS A 119 -3.63 15.86 12.22
N LYS A 120 -3.82 14.73 11.51
CA LYS A 120 -3.25 14.54 10.18
C LYS A 120 -4.18 15.14 9.14
N ILE A 121 -3.68 16.12 8.39
CA ILE A 121 -4.41 16.82 7.33
C ILE A 121 -3.97 16.41 5.92
N ALA A 122 -2.92 15.59 5.80
CA ALA A 122 -2.39 15.06 4.55
C ALA A 122 -1.68 13.73 4.81
N GLU A 123 -1.71 12.83 3.82
CA GLU A 123 -0.95 11.59 3.78
C GLU A 123 -0.65 11.22 2.31
N HIS A 124 0.51 10.60 2.08
CA HIS A 124 0.95 9.97 0.84
C HIS A 124 0.95 8.44 0.99
N GLY A 125 1.54 7.73 0.04
CA GLY A 125 1.61 6.26 0.08
C GLY A 125 0.29 5.62 -0.36
N GLY A 126 -0.47 6.28 -1.21
CA GLY A 126 -1.59 5.68 -1.91
C GLY A 126 -1.16 5.06 -3.23
N LEU A 127 -2.15 4.48 -3.91
CA LEU A 127 -1.97 4.00 -5.29
C LEU A 127 -2.29 5.08 -6.32
N SER A 128 -2.55 6.32 -5.87
CA SER A 128 -2.87 7.45 -6.74
C SER A 128 -1.66 7.83 -7.60
N VAL A 129 -1.94 8.51 -8.71
CA VAL A 129 -0.90 9.04 -9.59
C VAL A 129 -0.08 10.10 -8.86
N ASP A 130 -0.73 10.95 -8.07
CA ASP A 130 -0.10 12.05 -7.35
C ASP A 130 0.87 11.57 -6.26
N ASP A 131 0.59 10.42 -5.62
CA ASP A 131 1.48 9.84 -4.60
C ASP A 131 2.68 9.10 -5.20
N ARG A 132 2.62 8.76 -6.49
CA ARG A 132 3.62 7.91 -7.18
C ARG A 132 4.46 8.67 -8.18
N HIS A 133 4.01 9.83 -8.64
CA HIS A 133 4.74 10.67 -9.57
C HIS A 133 5.61 11.68 -8.83
N ILE A 134 6.92 11.56 -9.04
CA ILE A 134 7.91 12.51 -8.53
C ILE A 134 8.66 13.14 -9.69
N ALA A 135 9.15 14.37 -9.49
CA ALA A 135 10.04 15.01 -10.44
C ALA A 135 11.45 14.41 -10.33
N CYS A 136 12.11 14.18 -11.48
CA CYS A 136 13.47 13.68 -11.55
C CYS A 136 14.37 14.68 -12.28
N PHE A 137 15.45 15.09 -11.63
CA PHE A 137 16.44 16.01 -12.19
C PHE A 137 17.84 15.42 -12.02
N ALA A 138 18.66 15.55 -13.05
CA ALA A 138 20.07 15.19 -13.02
C ALA A 138 20.90 16.38 -13.48
N SER A 139 21.97 16.69 -12.75
CA SER A 139 22.86 17.81 -13.04
C SER A 139 24.31 17.36 -12.91
N ASN A 140 25.09 17.60 -13.95
CA ASN A 140 26.54 17.37 -13.98
C ASN A 140 27.13 18.31 -15.06
N PRO A 141 28.28 18.97 -14.82
CA PRO A 141 28.90 19.88 -15.77
C PRO A 141 29.12 19.31 -17.18
N GLY A 142 29.31 17.99 -17.29
CA GLY A 142 29.48 17.30 -18.57
C GLY A 142 28.17 16.98 -19.31
N LEU A 143 27.00 17.20 -18.70
CA LEU A 143 25.71 16.92 -19.33
C LEU A 143 25.21 18.10 -20.14
N LYS A 144 24.70 17.80 -21.35
CA LYS A 144 23.95 18.78 -22.13
C LYS A 144 22.54 18.91 -21.58
N LYS A 145 22.07 20.16 -21.43
CA LYS A 145 20.68 20.46 -21.04
C LYS A 145 19.72 19.74 -21.99
N THR A 146 18.99 18.77 -21.45
CA THR A 146 18.04 17.94 -22.20
C THR A 146 16.81 17.69 -21.33
N THR A 147 15.64 17.68 -21.96
CA THR A 147 14.37 17.33 -21.29
C THR A 147 13.86 16.03 -21.87
N PHE A 148 13.52 15.09 -20.99
CA PHE A 148 12.90 13.82 -21.35
C PHE A 148 11.42 13.86 -20.95
N GLY A 149 10.52 13.74 -21.93
CA GLY A 149 9.07 13.67 -21.70
C GLY A 149 8.53 12.25 -21.53
N THR A 150 9.39 11.24 -21.62
CA THR A 150 9.02 9.84 -21.48
C THR A 150 8.87 9.45 -20.02
N LYS A 151 7.93 8.53 -19.73
CA LYS A 151 7.78 7.98 -18.38
C LYS A 151 9.00 7.13 -18.04
N VAL A 152 9.60 7.43 -16.90
CA VAL A 152 10.70 6.67 -16.31
C VAL A 152 10.31 6.17 -14.92
N GLN A 153 11.04 5.19 -14.41
CA GLN A 153 10.82 4.63 -13.07
C GLN A 153 11.99 4.97 -12.14
N THR A 154 11.70 5.13 -10.86
CA THR A 154 12.72 5.43 -9.83
C THR A 154 13.73 4.29 -9.66
N THR A 155 13.35 3.05 -9.99
CA THR A 155 14.24 1.88 -10.03
C THR A 155 15.41 2.07 -10.99
N GLN A 156 15.27 2.93 -12.01
CA GLN A 156 16.31 3.22 -13.00
C GLN A 156 17.40 4.17 -12.48
N ILE A 157 17.23 4.79 -11.31
CA ILE A 157 18.21 5.75 -10.76
C ILE A 157 19.48 5.02 -10.28
N ALA A 158 19.31 3.93 -9.52
CA ALA A 158 20.45 3.16 -9.01
C ALA A 158 21.41 2.64 -10.11
N PRO A 159 20.94 2.00 -11.20
CA PRO A 159 21.83 1.55 -12.27
C PRO A 159 22.53 2.71 -13.00
N VAL A 160 21.93 3.90 -13.07
CA VAL A 160 22.59 5.10 -13.62
C VAL A 160 23.76 5.53 -12.74
N ILE A 161 23.57 5.57 -11.42
CA ILE A 161 24.64 5.93 -10.47
C ILE A 161 25.83 4.99 -10.61
N LEU A 162 25.58 3.67 -10.64
CA LEU A 162 26.66 2.69 -10.80
C LEU A 162 27.42 2.91 -12.12
N LYS A 163 26.69 3.12 -13.22
CA LYS A 163 27.31 3.39 -14.52
C LYS A 163 28.17 4.66 -14.51
N MET A 164 27.71 5.73 -13.86
CA MET A 164 28.48 6.98 -13.70
C MET A 164 29.75 6.78 -12.87
N LEU A 165 29.74 5.84 -11.92
CA LEU A 165 30.89 5.48 -11.10
C LEU A 165 31.81 4.45 -11.77
N GLY A 166 31.51 4.01 -13.01
CA GLY A 166 32.27 2.97 -13.71
C GLY A 166 32.07 1.56 -13.13
N LEU A 167 30.98 1.34 -12.39
CA LEU A 167 30.61 0.05 -11.80
C LEU A 167 29.56 -0.66 -12.67
N ASP A 168 29.52 -1.99 -12.60
CA ASP A 168 28.55 -2.81 -13.33
C ASP A 168 27.16 -2.74 -12.65
N PRO A 169 26.11 -2.25 -13.33
CA PRO A 169 24.74 -2.24 -12.81
C PRO A 169 24.19 -3.61 -12.44
N ASN A 170 24.67 -4.69 -13.09
CA ASN A 170 24.26 -6.06 -12.78
C ASN A 170 24.76 -6.53 -11.42
N SER A 171 25.61 -5.77 -10.72
CA SER A 171 25.94 -6.03 -9.32
C SER A 171 24.72 -5.90 -8.39
N LEU A 172 23.71 -5.09 -8.76
CA LEU A 172 22.48 -4.92 -7.99
C LEU A 172 21.53 -6.11 -8.18
N GLN A 173 21.08 -6.70 -7.07
CA GLN A 173 20.09 -7.78 -7.08
C GLN A 173 18.78 -7.36 -7.77
N GLY A 174 18.28 -6.15 -7.48
CA GLY A 174 17.05 -5.63 -8.09
C GLY A 174 17.13 -5.50 -9.61
N VAL A 175 18.25 -4.97 -10.13
CA VAL A 175 18.48 -4.87 -11.59
C VAL A 175 18.43 -6.25 -12.26
N ARG A 176 19.04 -7.27 -11.65
CA ARG A 176 19.00 -8.64 -12.18
C ARG A 176 17.61 -9.26 -12.11
N ALA A 177 16.90 -9.06 -11.00
CA ALA A 177 15.57 -9.63 -10.79
C ALA A 177 14.50 -8.99 -11.68
N GLU A 178 14.56 -7.67 -11.87
CA GLU A 178 13.54 -6.89 -12.59
C GLU A 178 13.92 -6.56 -14.04
N GLY A 179 15.17 -6.82 -14.44
CA GLY A 179 15.68 -6.44 -15.76
C GLY A 179 15.75 -4.92 -15.97
N THR A 180 15.91 -4.16 -14.89
CA THR A 180 15.86 -2.69 -14.91
C THR A 180 16.97 -2.10 -15.78
N LYS A 181 16.59 -1.24 -16.73
CA LYS A 181 17.55 -0.52 -17.58
C LYS A 181 17.87 0.86 -16.99
N PRO A 182 19.10 1.38 -17.16
CA PRO A 182 19.43 2.77 -16.83
C PRO A 182 18.48 3.77 -17.51
N LEU A 183 18.42 4.99 -16.96
CA LEU A 183 17.69 6.08 -17.58
C LEU A 183 18.18 6.35 -19.01
N PRO A 184 17.30 6.68 -19.96
CA PRO A 184 17.70 7.08 -21.30
C PRO A 184 18.66 8.27 -21.26
N GLY A 185 19.73 8.21 -22.06
CA GLY A 185 20.73 9.28 -22.14
C GLY A 185 21.87 9.19 -21.13
N PHE A 186 21.91 8.15 -20.30
CA PHE A 186 22.99 7.87 -19.33
C PHE A 186 23.64 6.51 -19.57
#